data_AF-A0A5N8XLL4-F1
#
_entry.id   AF-A0A5N8XLL4-F1
#
_cell.length_a   1.000
_cell.length_b   1.000
_cell.length_c   1.000
_cell.angle_alpha   90.00
_cell.angle_beta   90.00
_cell.angle_gamma   90.00
#
_symmetry.space_group_name_H-M   'P 1'
#
loop_
_entity.id
_entity.type
_entity.pdbx_description
1 polymer ?
#
loop_
_entity_poly.entity_id
_entity_poly.type
_entity_poly.pdbx_seq_one_letter_code
_entity_poly.pdbx_strand_id
1 'polypeptide(L)'
;MAGTRPILSQSLDLAVAGGIACARSDHRTTGGRTVDRTVRAERAGATRELILTAAERLFAEHGVYAVSNRQVSEAAGQGNNAAVGYHFGTKADLVRAVARRHEEQIEEIRARLLSAIGDSTDVRDWVDCLVRPIPEHLAALGSPTWYARFCAQVMTDPALHRIMVEESLASASLRRIVGELNQRLPDLPPEVHAERGAMARQLIVHMCAERERALAEGTPTPRASWQDAATGLVDAILGLRLAPVTDRA
;
A
#
# COMPACT_ATOMS: atom_id res chain seq x y z
N MET A 1 -38.04 18.76 1.25
CA MET A 1 -36.87 18.98 0.37
C MET A 1 -35.62 18.98 1.23
N ALA A 2 -34.86 17.88 1.15
CA ALA A 2 -33.52 17.57 1.66
C ALA A 2 -33.51 16.04 1.66
N GLY A 3 -32.60 15.28 1.09
CA GLY A 3 -31.30 15.54 0.52
C GLY A 3 -30.56 14.22 0.70
N THR A 4 -30.26 13.51 -0.39
CA THR A 4 -29.43 12.30 -0.32
C THR A 4 -28.46 12.37 -1.49
N ARG A 5 -27.26 12.91 -1.22
CA ARG A 5 -26.12 12.80 -2.13
C ARG A 5 -25.59 11.37 -2.03
N PRO A 6 -25.27 10.68 -3.14
CA PRO A 6 -24.75 9.33 -3.08
C PRO A 6 -23.32 9.34 -2.51
N ILE A 7 -23.10 8.49 -1.51
CA ILE A 7 -21.85 8.28 -0.79
C ILE A 7 -20.98 7.34 -1.63
N LEU A 8 -19.91 7.87 -2.23
CA LEU A 8 -18.54 7.33 -2.43
C LEU A 8 -18.25 5.82 -2.67
N SER A 9 -19.22 4.90 -2.75
CA SER A 9 -19.00 3.47 -3.05
C SER A 9 -18.99 3.16 -4.55
N GLN A 10 -19.47 4.07 -5.40
CA GLN A 10 -19.47 3.91 -6.87
C GLN A 10 -18.12 4.17 -7.54
N SER A 11 -17.10 4.64 -6.81
CA SER A 11 -15.82 5.04 -7.43
C SER A 11 -14.85 3.88 -7.70
N LEU A 12 -15.20 2.63 -7.39
CA LEU A 12 -14.38 1.47 -7.71
C LEU A 12 -14.63 0.90 -9.12
N ASP A 13 -15.69 1.31 -9.83
CA ASP A 13 -16.11 0.68 -11.09
C ASP A 13 -15.85 1.49 -12.39
N LEU A 14 -15.27 2.69 -12.32
CA LEU A 14 -15.11 3.53 -13.52
C LEU A 14 -13.77 4.29 -13.56
N ALA A 15 -12.65 3.62 -13.85
CA ALA A 15 -11.41 4.30 -14.24
C ALA A 15 -10.40 3.39 -14.97
N VAL A 16 -10.71 2.97 -16.21
CA VAL A 16 -9.70 2.42 -17.14
C VAL A 16 -9.96 2.98 -18.54
N ALA A 17 -9.20 4.00 -18.95
CA ALA A 17 -9.03 4.35 -20.36
C ALA A 17 -7.83 5.31 -20.60
N GLY A 18 -6.85 4.85 -21.41
CA GLY A 18 -5.90 5.65 -22.19
C GLY A 18 -4.58 6.03 -21.49
N GLY A 19 -3.37 5.90 -22.04
CA GLY A 19 -2.94 5.51 -23.38
C GLY A 19 -1.82 6.44 -23.91
N ILE A 20 -0.60 5.88 -24.04
CA ILE A 20 0.37 6.07 -25.15
C ILE A 20 1.46 7.18 -25.13
N ALA A 21 2.71 6.68 -25.28
CA ALA A 21 3.92 7.10 -26.03
C ALA A 21 4.83 8.29 -25.64
N CYS A 22 6.05 7.91 -25.22
CA CYS A 22 7.37 8.07 -25.89
C CYS A 22 7.72 9.37 -26.65
N ALA A 23 8.88 9.97 -26.30
CA ALA A 23 9.75 10.68 -27.24
C ALA A 23 11.24 10.56 -26.83
N ARG A 24 12.09 10.23 -27.82
CA ARG A 24 13.56 10.38 -27.86
C ARG A 24 13.88 11.90 -28.06
N SER A 25 15.08 12.47 -27.90
CA SER A 25 16.46 12.06 -28.21
C SER A 25 17.45 13.15 -27.75
N ASP A 26 18.73 12.77 -27.64
CA ASP A 26 19.99 13.52 -27.89
C ASP A 26 20.32 14.82 -27.11
N HIS A 27 21.49 14.86 -26.44
CA HIS A 27 22.64 15.63 -26.94
C HIS A 27 23.95 15.42 -26.14
N ARG A 28 25.03 15.86 -26.80
CA ARG A 28 26.48 15.81 -26.57
C ARG A 28 27.01 16.40 -25.25
N THR A 29 28.05 15.73 -24.77
CA THR A 29 29.31 16.18 -24.12
C THR A 29 29.35 17.51 -23.33
N THR A 30 29.29 17.41 -21.99
CA THR A 30 29.66 18.48 -21.02
C THR A 30 30.32 17.90 -19.76
N GLY A 31 31.61 17.52 -19.81
CA GLY A 31 32.27 16.72 -18.76
C GLY A 31 32.49 17.38 -17.38
N GLY A 32 32.44 18.71 -17.24
CA GLY A 32 32.68 19.40 -15.96
C GLY A 32 31.41 19.86 -15.21
N ARG A 33 30.34 20.21 -15.94
CA ARG A 33 29.03 20.58 -15.38
C ARG A 33 28.18 19.37 -15.00
N THR A 34 28.47 18.22 -15.60
CA THR A 34 27.77 16.97 -15.31
C THR A 34 28.15 16.41 -13.95
N VAL A 35 29.43 16.46 -13.55
CA VAL A 35 29.91 15.87 -12.30
C VAL A 35 29.36 16.59 -11.05
N ASP A 36 29.30 17.93 -11.05
CA ASP A 36 28.69 18.69 -9.95
C ASP A 36 27.17 18.43 -9.85
N ARG A 37 26.51 18.29 -11.01
CA ARG A 37 25.08 17.99 -11.08
C ARG A 37 24.75 16.57 -10.62
N THR A 38 25.60 15.58 -10.92
CA THR A 38 25.41 14.19 -10.45
C THR A 38 25.61 14.09 -8.95
N VAL A 39 26.68 14.68 -8.40
CA VAL A 39 26.93 14.68 -6.95
C VAL A 39 25.79 15.38 -6.18
N ARG A 40 25.25 16.48 -6.73
CA ARG A 40 24.10 17.17 -6.13
C ARG A 40 22.83 16.32 -6.19
N ALA A 41 22.59 15.62 -7.30
CA ALA A 41 21.44 14.72 -7.46
C ALA A 41 21.53 13.52 -6.51
N GLU A 42 22.71 12.91 -6.36
CA GLU A 42 22.97 11.82 -5.42
C GLU A 42 22.72 12.25 -3.97
N ARG A 43 23.23 13.42 -3.57
CA ARG A 43 22.97 13.97 -2.23
C ARG A 43 21.48 14.24 -1.99
N ALA A 44 20.80 14.83 -2.99
CA ALA A 44 19.37 15.06 -2.91
C ALA A 44 18.57 13.76 -2.79
N GLY A 45 18.99 12.70 -3.50
CA GLY A 45 18.43 11.36 -3.37
C GLY A 45 18.65 10.75 -1.98
N ALA A 46 19.87 10.84 -1.45
CA ALA A 46 20.19 10.35 -0.10
C ALA A 46 19.36 11.07 0.98
N THR A 47 19.24 12.41 0.90
CA THR A 47 18.38 13.19 1.80
C THR A 47 16.91 12.77 1.68
N ARG A 48 16.43 12.54 0.46
CA ARG A 48 15.05 12.08 0.21
C ARG A 48 14.78 10.76 0.91
N GLU A 49 15.69 9.79 0.82
CA GLU A 49 15.51 8.47 1.46
C GLU A 49 15.59 8.52 2.98
N LEU A 50 16.46 9.37 3.54
CA LEU A 50 16.49 9.63 4.98
C LEU A 50 15.16 10.20 5.48
N ILE A 51 14.58 11.15 4.74
CA ILE A 51 13.28 11.74 5.07
C ILE A 51 12.16 10.70 5.00
N LEU A 52 12.10 9.87 3.95
CA LEU A 52 11.08 8.82 3.84
C LEU A 52 11.17 7.81 4.99
N THR A 53 12.38 7.41 5.36
CA THR A 53 12.62 6.46 6.45
C THR A 53 12.21 7.05 7.80
N ALA A 54 12.57 8.30 8.07
CA ALA A 54 12.14 9.00 9.28
C ALA A 54 10.62 9.21 9.33
N ALA A 55 10.01 9.57 8.20
CA ALA A 55 8.58 9.78 8.09
C ALA A 55 7.79 8.51 8.35
N GLU A 56 8.12 7.40 7.69
CA GLU A 56 7.46 6.11 7.88
C GLU A 56 7.47 5.69 9.35
N ARG A 57 8.65 5.71 9.99
CA ARG A 57 8.81 5.36 11.39
C ARG A 57 7.93 6.24 12.29
N LEU A 58 8.05 7.56 12.18
CA LEU A 58 7.30 8.48 13.03
C LEU A 58 5.79 8.36 12.81
N PHE A 59 5.34 8.21 11.56
CA PHE A 59 3.92 8.03 11.26
C PHE A 59 3.37 6.71 11.80
N ALA A 60 4.15 5.63 11.74
CA ALA A 60 3.78 4.34 12.32
C ALA A 60 3.69 4.39 13.86
N GLU A 61 4.61 5.10 14.51
CA GLU A 61 4.74 5.14 15.98
C GLU A 61 3.78 6.17 16.63
N HIS A 62 3.51 7.29 15.97
CA HIS A 62 2.80 8.42 16.56
C HIS A 62 1.53 8.82 15.80
N GLY A 63 1.28 8.21 14.65
CA GLY A 63 0.19 8.60 13.75
C GLY A 63 0.55 9.82 12.89
N VAL A 64 -0.07 9.91 11.72
CA VAL A 64 0.27 10.90 10.69
C VAL A 64 0.01 12.34 11.14
N TYR A 65 -1.05 12.58 11.90
CA TYR A 65 -1.41 13.93 12.35
C TYR A 65 -0.49 14.49 13.43
N ALA A 66 -0.03 13.65 14.36
CA ALA A 66 0.80 14.07 15.49
C ALA A 66 2.24 14.46 15.07
N VAL A 67 2.66 14.06 13.87
CA VAL A 67 4.04 14.25 13.37
C VAL A 67 4.12 15.45 12.44
N SER A 68 4.87 16.47 12.82
CA SER A 68 5.14 17.65 11.97
C SER A 68 6.30 17.42 10.99
N ASN A 69 6.34 18.19 9.90
CA ASN A 69 7.48 18.19 8.97
C ASN A 69 8.81 18.53 9.66
N ARG A 70 8.78 19.36 10.71
CA ARG A 70 9.95 19.65 11.54
C ARG A 70 10.47 18.39 12.24
N GLN A 71 9.60 17.64 12.90
CA GLN A 71 9.97 16.39 13.57
C GLN A 71 10.56 15.38 12.58
N VAL A 72 10.00 15.31 11.37
CA VAL A 72 10.55 14.45 10.30
C VAL A 72 11.94 14.93 9.86
N SER A 73 12.12 16.23 9.59
CA SER A 73 13.43 16.80 9.23
C SER A 73 14.49 16.51 10.31
N GLU A 74 14.15 16.73 11.57
CA GLU A 74 15.04 16.50 12.71
C GLU A 74 15.40 15.02 12.84
N ALA A 75 14.41 14.12 12.75
CA ALA A 75 14.65 12.67 12.80
C ALA A 75 15.43 12.15 11.58
N ALA A 76 15.36 12.83 10.44
CA ALA A 76 16.15 12.55 9.24
C ALA A 76 17.56 13.18 9.28
N GLY A 77 17.96 13.80 10.39
CA GLY A 77 19.27 14.44 10.55
C GLY A 77 19.46 15.70 9.69
N GLN A 78 18.36 16.32 9.24
CA GLN A 78 18.42 17.51 8.42
C GLN A 78 18.45 18.75 9.30
N GLY A 79 19.51 19.56 9.21
CA GLY A 79 19.63 20.83 9.94
C GLY A 79 18.63 21.91 9.47
N ASN A 80 17.89 21.67 8.39
CA ASN A 80 16.89 22.58 7.84
C ASN A 80 15.48 21.98 7.88
N ASN A 81 14.57 22.66 8.59
CA ASN A 81 13.16 22.28 8.71
C ASN A 81 12.37 22.43 7.40
N ALA A 82 12.93 23.11 6.39
CA ALA A 82 12.34 23.21 5.06
C ALA A 82 12.62 22.00 4.16
N ALA A 83 13.51 21.07 4.55
CA ALA A 83 13.91 19.95 3.68
C ALA A 83 12.71 19.07 3.26
N VAL A 84 11.82 18.73 4.19
CA VAL A 84 10.60 17.97 3.87
C VAL A 84 9.72 18.72 2.88
N GLY A 85 9.47 20.01 3.13
CA GLY A 85 8.66 20.85 2.23
C GLY A 85 9.28 21.00 0.85
N TYR A 86 10.61 21.10 0.77
CA TYR A 86 11.34 21.20 -0.49
C TYR A 86 11.27 19.90 -1.31
N HIS A 87 11.40 18.74 -0.67
CA HIS A 87 11.43 17.45 -1.38
C HIS A 87 10.04 16.88 -1.70
N PHE A 88 9.05 17.12 -0.83
CA PHE A 88 7.74 16.47 -0.92
C PHE A 88 6.59 17.45 -1.02
N GLY A 89 6.75 18.71 -0.62
CA GLY A 89 5.64 19.65 -0.55
C GLY A 89 4.79 19.40 0.68
N THR A 90 3.59 18.82 0.48
CA THR A 90 2.61 18.67 1.58
C THR A 90 2.82 17.39 2.38
N LYS A 91 2.18 17.31 3.56
CA LYS A 91 2.14 16.07 4.34
C LYS A 91 1.46 14.93 3.57
N ALA A 92 0.41 15.24 2.79
CA ALA A 92 -0.27 14.27 1.93
C ALA A 92 0.68 13.70 0.86
N ASP A 93 1.52 14.55 0.27
CA ASP A 93 2.52 14.12 -0.72
C ASP A 93 3.64 13.30 -0.09
N LEU A 94 4.03 13.60 1.15
CA LEU A 94 4.97 12.77 1.90
C LEU A 94 4.37 11.39 2.21
N VAL A 95 3.10 11.31 2.65
CA VAL A 95 2.39 10.03 2.85
C VAL A 95 2.34 9.24 1.55
N ARG A 96 1.98 9.88 0.45
CA ARG A 96 1.99 9.28 -0.89
C ARG A 96 3.37 8.74 -1.27
N ALA A 97 4.41 9.51 -1.01
CA ALA A 97 5.78 9.10 -1.34
C ALA A 97 6.27 7.92 -0.49
N VAL A 98 5.88 7.84 0.79
CA VAL A 98 6.15 6.65 1.63
C VAL A 98 5.41 5.44 1.06
N ALA A 99 4.10 5.55 0.74
CA ALA A 99 3.35 4.45 0.16
C ALA A 99 3.97 3.94 -1.16
N ARG A 100 4.29 4.86 -2.09
CA ARG A 100 4.92 4.54 -3.38
C ARG A 100 6.26 3.83 -3.28
N ARG A 101 7.05 4.11 -2.22
CA ARG A 101 8.37 3.49 -2.02
C ARG A 101 8.29 1.95 -1.95
N HIS A 102 7.17 1.41 -1.50
CA HIS A 102 6.97 -0.03 -1.34
C HIS A 102 6.16 -0.67 -2.46
N GLU A 103 5.44 0.14 -3.25
CA GLU A 103 4.50 -0.36 -4.26
C GLU A 103 5.21 -1.09 -5.40
N GLU A 104 6.46 -0.71 -5.74
CA GLU A 104 7.24 -1.38 -6.78
C GLU A 104 7.51 -2.85 -6.42
N GLN A 105 8.05 -3.12 -5.23
CA GLN A 105 8.33 -4.50 -4.80
C GLN A 105 7.04 -5.30 -4.59
N ILE A 106 5.98 -4.67 -4.08
CA ILE A 106 4.68 -5.32 -3.92
C ILE A 106 4.08 -5.68 -5.29
N GLU A 107 4.24 -4.82 -6.29
CA GLU A 107 3.77 -5.08 -7.65
C GLU A 107 4.55 -6.22 -8.32
N GLU A 108 5.87 -6.28 -8.13
CA GLU A 108 6.68 -7.41 -8.60
C GLU A 108 6.18 -8.75 -8.02
N ILE A 109 5.89 -8.78 -6.72
CA ILE A 109 5.33 -9.96 -6.05
C ILE A 109 3.95 -10.30 -6.63
N ARG A 110 3.05 -9.32 -6.79
CA ARG A 110 1.73 -9.52 -7.40
C ARG A 110 1.84 -10.09 -8.81
N ALA A 111 2.68 -9.50 -9.65
CA ALA A 111 2.87 -9.92 -11.03
C ALA A 111 3.39 -11.37 -11.10
N ARG A 112 4.33 -11.72 -10.23
CA ARG A 112 4.85 -13.09 -10.12
C ARG A 112 3.78 -14.09 -9.69
N LEU A 113 2.98 -13.78 -8.67
CA LEU A 113 1.90 -14.65 -8.18
C LEU A 113 0.80 -14.81 -9.24
N LEU A 114 0.40 -13.71 -9.87
CA LEU A 114 -0.60 -13.70 -10.93
C LEU A 114 -0.16 -14.53 -12.14
N SER A 115 1.10 -14.43 -12.53
CA SER A 115 1.67 -15.27 -13.60
C SER A 115 1.68 -16.76 -13.22
N ALA A 116 1.81 -17.10 -11.95
CA ALA A 116 1.86 -18.49 -11.50
C ALA A 116 0.48 -19.16 -11.52
N ILE A 117 -0.59 -18.42 -11.23
CA ILE A 117 -1.96 -18.98 -11.19
C ILE A 117 -2.63 -19.01 -12.57
N GLY A 118 -2.14 -18.23 -13.55
CA GLY A 118 -2.69 -18.18 -14.91
C GLY A 118 -4.20 -17.89 -14.91
N ASP A 119 -4.97 -18.76 -15.55
CA ASP A 119 -6.43 -18.65 -15.64
C ASP A 119 -7.15 -19.54 -14.61
N SER A 120 -6.57 -19.70 -13.42
CA SER A 120 -7.16 -20.52 -12.35
C SER A 120 -8.62 -20.16 -12.07
N THR A 121 -9.42 -21.20 -11.88
CA THR A 121 -10.84 -21.11 -11.51
C THR A 121 -11.05 -21.18 -10.00
N ASP A 122 -10.00 -21.50 -9.22
CA ASP A 122 -10.10 -21.57 -7.77
C ASP A 122 -10.04 -20.17 -7.16
N VAL A 123 -11.09 -19.81 -6.41
CA VAL A 123 -11.17 -18.54 -5.65
C VAL A 123 -9.98 -18.40 -4.70
N ARG A 124 -9.49 -19.50 -4.14
CA ARG A 124 -8.36 -19.50 -3.22
C ARG A 124 -7.11 -18.90 -3.84
N ASP A 125 -6.79 -19.26 -5.09
CA ASP A 125 -5.61 -18.74 -5.80
C ASP A 125 -5.65 -17.22 -5.95
N TRP A 126 -6.84 -16.67 -6.21
CA TRP A 126 -7.05 -15.22 -6.31
C TRP A 126 -6.98 -14.52 -4.95
N VAL A 127 -7.48 -15.16 -3.88
CA VAL A 127 -7.31 -14.67 -2.51
C VAL A 127 -5.82 -14.71 -2.11
N ASP A 128 -5.09 -15.76 -2.46
CA ASP A 128 -3.64 -15.86 -2.26
C ASP A 128 -2.91 -14.70 -2.96
N CYS A 129 -3.25 -14.39 -4.22
CA CYS A 129 -2.68 -13.25 -4.95
C CYS A 129 -3.03 -11.90 -4.32
N LEU A 130 -4.20 -11.77 -3.67
CA LEU A 130 -4.60 -10.54 -2.97
C LEU A 130 -3.85 -10.36 -1.64
N VAL A 131 -3.62 -11.45 -0.90
CA VAL A 131 -3.14 -11.40 0.48
C VAL A 131 -1.63 -11.47 0.57
N ARG A 132 -0.99 -12.41 -0.12
CA ARG A 132 0.45 -12.72 0.04
C ARG A 132 1.45 -11.59 -0.28
N PRO A 133 1.18 -10.65 -1.21
CA PRO A 133 2.16 -9.61 -1.53
C PRO A 133 2.63 -8.79 -0.33
N ILE A 134 1.72 -8.43 0.59
CA ILE A 134 2.08 -7.59 1.73
C ILE A 134 2.92 -8.36 2.76
N PRO A 135 2.52 -9.56 3.25
CA PRO A 135 3.37 -10.37 4.14
C PRO A 135 4.72 -10.75 3.54
N GLU A 136 4.78 -11.07 2.24
CA GLU A 136 6.05 -11.43 1.59
C GLU A 136 7.01 -10.24 1.54
N HIS A 137 6.50 -9.06 1.18
CA HIS A 137 7.28 -7.83 1.21
C HIS A 137 7.75 -7.49 2.64
N LEU A 138 6.88 -7.61 3.64
CA LEU A 138 7.25 -7.40 5.05
C LEU A 138 8.31 -8.42 5.53
N ALA A 139 8.29 -9.65 5.03
CA ALA A 139 9.33 -10.62 5.31
C ALA A 139 10.68 -10.20 4.72
N ALA A 140 10.68 -9.65 3.49
CA ALA A 140 11.88 -9.18 2.81
C ALA A 140 12.49 -7.93 3.46
N LEU A 141 11.66 -7.03 4.02
CA LEU A 141 12.14 -5.86 4.78
C LEU A 141 12.84 -6.25 6.09
N GLY A 142 12.52 -7.41 6.66
CA GLY A 142 13.07 -7.88 7.94
C GLY A 142 12.40 -7.23 9.16
N SER A 143 13.05 -7.38 10.33
CA SER A 143 12.58 -6.80 11.60
C SER A 143 13.71 -6.01 12.27
N PRO A 144 13.45 -4.77 12.73
CA PRO A 144 12.16 -4.08 12.73
C PRO A 144 11.82 -3.47 11.36
N THR A 145 10.52 -3.28 11.13
CA THR A 145 9.95 -2.47 10.05
C THR A 145 8.75 -1.68 10.60
N TRP A 146 8.31 -0.67 9.85
CA TRP A 146 7.22 0.25 10.25
C TRP A 146 6.12 0.37 9.19
N TYR A 147 6.30 -0.28 8.04
CA TYR A 147 5.42 -0.09 6.89
C TYR A 147 3.99 -0.56 7.15
N ALA A 148 3.79 -1.70 7.81
CA ALA A 148 2.45 -2.23 8.07
C ALA A 148 1.68 -1.32 9.04
N ARG A 149 2.33 -0.87 10.13
CA ARG A 149 1.75 0.10 11.06
C ARG A 149 1.51 1.46 10.42
N PHE A 150 2.39 1.93 9.54
CA PHE A 150 2.16 3.12 8.73
C PHE A 150 0.87 2.98 7.89
N CYS A 151 0.72 1.87 7.17
CA CYS A 151 -0.49 1.60 6.38
C CYS A 151 -1.74 1.60 7.26
N ALA A 152 -1.71 0.96 8.43
CA ALA A 152 -2.84 0.97 9.37
C ALA A 152 -3.20 2.39 9.86
N GLN A 153 -2.21 3.24 10.12
CA GLN A 153 -2.44 4.64 10.50
C GLN A 153 -3.10 5.42 9.37
N VAL A 154 -2.62 5.25 8.13
CA VAL A 154 -3.17 5.93 6.94
C VAL A 154 -4.61 5.49 6.64
N MET A 155 -4.91 4.21 6.82
CA MET A 155 -6.22 3.63 6.54
C MET A 155 -7.35 4.15 7.43
N THR A 156 -7.03 4.67 8.63
CA THR A 156 -8.04 5.18 9.58
C THR A 156 -8.49 6.61 9.29
N ASP A 157 -7.71 7.38 8.55
CA ASP A 157 -8.07 8.73 8.16
C ASP A 157 -8.74 8.76 6.78
N PRO A 158 -9.94 9.35 6.61
CA PRO A 158 -10.64 9.36 5.33
C PRO A 158 -9.90 10.06 4.18
N ALA A 159 -9.13 11.11 4.45
CA ALA A 159 -8.42 11.85 3.41
C ALA A 159 -7.17 11.10 2.95
N LEU A 160 -6.41 10.53 3.88
CA LEU A 160 -5.22 9.74 3.60
C LEU A 160 -5.57 8.35 3.06
N HIS A 161 -6.67 7.75 3.51
CA HIS A 161 -7.20 6.51 2.97
C HIS A 161 -7.41 6.60 1.46
N ARG A 162 -7.97 7.70 0.94
CA ARG A 162 -8.12 7.92 -0.50
C ARG A 162 -6.79 7.87 -1.23
N ILE A 163 -5.74 8.48 -0.67
CA ILE A 163 -4.38 8.43 -1.23
C ILE A 163 -3.91 6.99 -1.30
N MET A 164 -4.05 6.22 -0.22
CA MET A 164 -3.63 4.81 -0.20
C MET A 164 -4.38 3.96 -1.23
N VAL A 165 -5.69 4.20 -1.39
CA VAL A 165 -6.50 3.53 -2.42
C VAL A 165 -6.05 3.90 -3.83
N GLU A 166 -5.82 5.20 -4.10
CA GLU A 166 -5.32 5.67 -5.39
C GLU A 166 -3.98 5.03 -5.76
N GLU A 167 -3.03 5.00 -4.82
CA GLU A 167 -1.72 4.39 -5.05
C GLU A 167 -1.81 2.87 -5.24
N SER A 168 -2.63 2.19 -4.45
CA SER A 168 -2.85 0.75 -4.61
C SER A 168 -3.52 0.41 -5.95
N LEU A 169 -4.51 1.18 -6.38
CA LEU A 169 -5.23 0.94 -7.64
C LEU A 169 -4.50 1.43 -8.89
N ALA A 170 -3.35 2.10 -8.74
CA ALA A 170 -2.44 2.36 -9.83
C ALA A 170 -1.81 1.04 -10.35
N SER A 171 -1.69 0.03 -9.49
CA SER A 171 -1.25 -1.32 -9.85
C SER A 171 -2.23 -1.99 -10.82
N ALA A 172 -1.72 -2.40 -11.98
CA ALA A 172 -2.48 -3.18 -12.94
C ALA A 172 -2.78 -4.60 -12.41
N SER A 173 -1.81 -5.21 -11.72
CA SER A 173 -1.98 -6.55 -11.15
C SER A 173 -3.05 -6.57 -10.07
N LEU A 174 -3.10 -5.59 -9.17
CA LEU A 174 -4.12 -5.52 -8.12
C LEU A 174 -5.52 -5.36 -8.72
N ARG A 175 -5.69 -4.46 -9.69
CA ARG A 175 -6.98 -4.30 -10.39
C ARG A 175 -7.44 -5.59 -11.04
N ARG A 176 -6.54 -6.33 -11.69
CA ARG A 176 -6.85 -7.64 -12.27
C ARG A 176 -7.24 -8.65 -11.20
N ILE A 177 -6.44 -8.78 -10.13
CA ILE A 177 -6.71 -9.71 -9.02
C ILE A 177 -8.09 -9.45 -8.41
N VAL A 178 -8.41 -8.18 -8.11
CA VAL A 178 -9.70 -7.82 -7.53
C VAL A 178 -10.84 -8.08 -8.51
N GLY A 179 -10.69 -7.71 -9.79
CA GLY A 179 -11.71 -7.95 -10.82
C GLY A 179 -12.02 -9.43 -11.01
N GLU A 180 -10.99 -10.26 -11.15
CA GLU A 180 -11.11 -11.70 -11.36
C GLU A 180 -11.63 -12.43 -10.11
N LEU A 181 -11.21 -12.00 -8.91
CA LEU A 181 -11.76 -12.50 -7.65
C LEU A 181 -13.26 -12.22 -7.57
N ASN A 182 -13.68 -10.99 -7.84
CA ASN A 182 -15.08 -10.60 -7.75
C ASN A 182 -15.98 -11.37 -8.72
N GLN A 183 -15.48 -11.71 -9.92
CA GLN A 183 -16.21 -12.49 -10.91
C GLN A 183 -16.38 -13.98 -10.54
N ARG A 184 -15.51 -14.52 -9.66
CA ARG A 184 -15.54 -15.94 -9.23
C ARG A 184 -16.27 -16.16 -7.91
N LEU A 185 -16.63 -15.10 -7.21
CA LEU A 185 -17.42 -15.21 -6.00
C LEU A 185 -18.86 -15.60 -6.32
N PRO A 186 -19.58 -16.19 -5.35
CA PRO A 186 -21.01 -16.42 -5.48
C PRO A 186 -21.76 -15.14 -5.88
N ASP A 187 -22.92 -15.29 -6.50
CA ASP A 187 -23.81 -14.17 -6.78
C ASP A 187 -24.32 -13.59 -5.45
N LEU A 188 -23.64 -12.53 -5.00
CA LEU A 188 -23.92 -11.83 -3.75
C LEU A 188 -24.58 -10.49 -4.07
N PRO A 189 -25.52 -10.00 -3.22
CA PRO A 189 -26.00 -8.64 -3.33
C PRO A 189 -24.82 -7.64 -3.36
N PRO A 190 -24.85 -6.61 -4.23
CA PRO A 190 -23.73 -5.68 -4.41
C PRO A 190 -23.22 -5.04 -3.10
N GLU A 191 -24.14 -4.74 -2.17
CA GLU A 191 -23.81 -4.19 -0.86
C GLU A 191 -23.03 -5.19 0.02
N VAL A 192 -23.38 -6.47 -0.01
CA VAL A 192 -22.68 -7.53 0.73
C VAL A 192 -21.30 -7.74 0.14
N HIS A 193 -21.20 -7.73 -1.19
CA HIS A 193 -19.93 -7.85 -1.88
C HIS A 193 -18.98 -6.69 -1.51
N ALA A 194 -19.47 -5.44 -1.56
CA ALA A 194 -18.70 -4.26 -1.17
C ALA A 194 -18.29 -4.27 0.31
N GLU A 195 -19.22 -4.64 1.20
CA GLU A 195 -18.98 -4.75 2.64
C GLU A 195 -17.87 -5.77 2.94
N ARG A 196 -17.97 -6.99 2.40
CA ARG A 196 -16.95 -8.03 2.61
C ARG A 196 -15.61 -7.67 1.99
N GLY A 197 -15.60 -6.95 0.87
CA GLY A 197 -14.37 -6.39 0.30
C GLY A 197 -13.69 -5.38 1.23
N ALA A 198 -14.47 -4.52 1.89
CA ALA A 198 -13.95 -3.59 2.89
C ALA A 198 -13.43 -4.31 4.14
N MET A 199 -14.15 -5.31 4.65
CA MET A 199 -13.72 -6.14 5.76
C MET A 199 -12.40 -6.88 5.44
N ALA A 200 -12.29 -7.47 4.24
CA ALA A 200 -11.08 -8.16 3.82
C ALA A 200 -9.86 -7.21 3.78
N ARG A 201 -10.00 -6.02 3.19
CA ARG A 201 -8.95 -5.00 3.19
C ARG A 201 -8.53 -4.61 4.62
N GLN A 202 -9.50 -4.42 5.52
CA GLN A 202 -9.23 -4.10 6.92
C GLN A 202 -8.45 -5.21 7.62
N LEU A 203 -8.84 -6.47 7.41
CA LEU A 203 -8.12 -7.62 7.96
C LEU A 203 -6.69 -7.71 7.41
N ILE A 204 -6.48 -7.52 6.11
CA ILE A 204 -5.13 -7.57 5.51
C ILE A 204 -4.21 -6.54 6.18
N VAL A 205 -4.64 -5.28 6.23
CA VAL A 205 -3.81 -4.19 6.74
C VAL A 205 -3.56 -4.35 8.24
N HIS A 206 -4.62 -4.52 9.04
CA HIS A 206 -4.49 -4.49 10.48
C HIS A 206 -3.87 -5.76 11.08
N MET A 207 -4.07 -6.94 10.46
CA MET A 207 -3.38 -8.15 10.92
C MET A 207 -1.88 -8.11 10.61
N CYS A 208 -1.48 -7.49 9.50
CA CYS A 208 -0.07 -7.24 9.23
C CYS A 208 0.52 -6.24 10.24
N ALA A 209 -0.17 -5.15 10.55
CA ALA A 209 0.29 -4.16 11.53
C ALA A 209 0.42 -4.74 12.95
N GLU A 210 -0.54 -5.57 13.37
CA GLU A 210 -0.51 -6.27 14.67
C GLU A 210 0.72 -7.18 14.76
N ARG A 211 0.96 -7.98 13.71
CA ARG A 211 2.13 -8.87 13.66
C ARG A 211 3.44 -8.09 13.64
N GLU A 212 3.54 -7.04 12.82
CA GLU A 212 4.74 -6.19 12.75
C GLU A 212 5.07 -5.59 14.12
N ARG A 213 4.06 -5.09 14.85
CA ARG A 213 4.22 -4.59 16.22
C ARG A 213 4.76 -5.68 17.15
N ALA A 214 4.15 -6.85 17.14
CA ALA A 214 4.57 -7.96 18.00
C ALA A 214 6.03 -8.39 17.73
N LEU A 215 6.43 -8.45 16.45
CA LEU A 215 7.81 -8.75 16.06
C LEU A 215 8.80 -7.66 16.51
N ALA A 216 8.42 -6.39 16.46
CA ALA A 216 9.25 -5.29 16.94
C ALA A 216 9.40 -5.28 18.47
N GLU A 217 8.37 -5.70 19.21
CA GLU A 217 8.35 -5.78 20.67
C GLU A 217 8.91 -7.11 21.21
N GLY A 218 9.22 -8.07 20.34
CA GLY A 218 9.66 -9.42 20.73
C GLY A 218 8.58 -10.24 21.43
N THR A 219 7.30 -9.94 21.18
CA THR A 219 6.18 -10.67 21.79
C THR A 219 5.76 -11.87 20.93
N PRO A 220 5.18 -12.94 21.54
CA PRO A 220 4.76 -14.12 20.80
C PRO A 220 3.71 -13.80 19.73
N THR A 221 3.85 -14.41 18.56
CA THR A 221 2.84 -14.34 17.49
C THR A 221 2.21 -15.73 17.26
N PRO A 222 0.94 -15.81 16.80
CA PRO A 222 0.26 -17.10 16.59
C PRO A 222 0.92 -18.02 15.54
N ARG A 223 1.74 -17.46 14.64
CA ARG A 223 2.38 -18.17 13.52
C ARG A 223 3.86 -17.82 13.47
N ALA A 224 4.73 -18.79 13.18
CA ALA A 224 6.18 -18.60 13.25
C ALA A 224 6.70 -17.61 12.20
N SER A 225 6.18 -17.67 10.97
CA SER A 225 6.67 -16.85 9.84
C SER A 225 5.59 -15.93 9.26
N TRP A 226 6.02 -14.93 8.48
CA TRP A 226 5.11 -14.11 7.66
C TRP A 226 4.37 -14.97 6.62
N GLN A 227 5.00 -16.03 6.11
CA GLN A 227 4.38 -16.96 5.17
C GLN A 227 3.23 -17.73 5.83
N ASP A 228 3.42 -18.22 7.06
CA ASP A 228 2.37 -18.92 7.81
C ASP A 228 1.24 -17.97 8.24
N ALA A 229 1.59 -16.73 8.58
CA ALA A 229 0.61 -15.68 8.86
C ALA A 229 -0.23 -15.36 7.62
N ALA A 230 0.40 -15.27 6.44
CA ALA A 230 -0.30 -15.09 5.17
C ALA A 230 -1.27 -16.24 4.89
N THR A 231 -0.86 -17.49 5.10
CA THR A 231 -1.74 -18.66 4.94
C THR A 231 -2.97 -18.58 5.84
N GLY A 232 -2.80 -18.26 7.14
CA GLY A 232 -3.95 -18.10 8.04
C GLY A 232 -4.87 -16.95 7.66
N LEU A 233 -4.31 -15.85 7.13
CA LEU A 233 -5.08 -14.71 6.65
C LEU A 233 -5.84 -15.03 5.35
N VAL A 234 -5.25 -15.82 4.45
CA VAL A 234 -5.92 -16.35 3.24
C VAL A 234 -7.11 -17.22 3.64
N ASP A 235 -6.96 -18.13 4.60
CA ASP A 235 -8.06 -18.97 5.08
C ASP A 235 -9.22 -18.14 5.63
N ALA A 236 -8.90 -17.13 6.47
CA ALA A 236 -9.89 -16.24 7.05
C ALA A 236 -10.64 -15.41 5.99
N ILE A 237 -9.91 -14.85 5.02
CA ILE A 237 -10.51 -14.03 3.95
C ILE A 237 -11.32 -14.91 3.00
N LEU A 238 -10.87 -16.11 2.67
CA LEU A 238 -11.62 -17.05 1.85
C LEU A 238 -12.96 -17.39 2.51
N GLY A 239 -12.95 -17.74 3.80
CA GLY A 239 -14.17 -17.99 4.58
C GLY A 239 -15.10 -16.78 4.62
N LEU A 240 -14.57 -15.58 4.87
CA LEU A 240 -15.33 -14.33 4.85
C LEU A 240 -15.99 -14.08 3.49
N ARG A 241 -15.25 -14.28 2.39
CA ARG A 241 -15.75 -13.97 1.03
C ARG A 241 -16.78 -14.99 0.56
N LEU A 242 -16.64 -16.27 0.93
CA LEU A 242 -17.53 -17.36 0.54
C LEU A 242 -18.71 -17.62 1.50
N ALA A 243 -18.76 -16.95 2.64
CA ALA A 243 -19.82 -17.17 3.63
C ALA A 243 -21.23 -17.01 3.00
N PRO A 244 -22.23 -17.82 3.38
CA PRO A 244 -23.60 -17.63 2.92
C PRO A 244 -24.13 -16.26 3.34
N VAL A 245 -25.11 -15.75 2.60
CA VAL A 245 -25.84 -14.52 2.96
C VAL A 245 -27.07 -14.95 3.76
N THR A 246 -27.29 -14.31 4.91
CA THR A 246 -28.55 -14.46 5.63
C THR A 246 -29.58 -13.54 4.99
N ASP A 247 -30.63 -14.11 4.38
CA ASP A 247 -31.75 -13.32 3.89
C ASP A 247 -32.46 -12.66 5.08
N ARG A 248 -32.75 -11.35 4.96
CA ARG A 248 -33.67 -10.69 5.88
C ARG A 248 -35.07 -11.26 5.63
N ALA A 249 -35.54 -12.11 6.55
CA ALA A 249 -36.94 -12.50 6.65
C ALA A 249 -37.83 -11.29 7.00
#